data_AF-A0A409YA42-F1
#
_entry.id   AF-A0A409YA42-F1
#
_cell.length_a   1.000
_cell.length_b   1.000
_cell.length_c   1.000
_cell.angle_alpha   90.00
_cell.angle_beta   90.00
_cell.angle_gamma   90.00
#
_symmetry.space_group_name_H-M   'P 1'
#
loop_
_entity.id
_entity.type
_entity.pdbx_description
1 polymer ?
#
loop_
_entity_poly.entity_id
_entity_poly.type
_entity_poly.pdbx_seq_one_letter_code
_entity_poly.pdbx_strand_id
1 'polypeptide(L)'
;MDVDINLPDCSAAFTSKPHPSSPKRLQHLHGALTHPFLGELATLRCVQILKRNDSKQFGDFFTLMDEDAQELHEFSIALFDKRSDIRPWLVDGGKRSGSGCWGEELSSGDMLYVQDLTVKPEFRKRGLGSLLLQKLLASPHVDVHGHVICWPTSTDNSDDNFDIGMLLQPTEAYIQGRREDQARVVAFYRKQNGFRRIGLTHFFAYSPDVSHPSHQLAASADPDPPSNNAPVRPFDEDELQARYPVHSAASNNKSFSVVQCIQRAYQADRRSVRQRDMHGMTPISNAASKENVYAIRALLQVDPIGAVEDLRDNENMESMTPLEALENSMRAAKEFSETLMGGWRGYSDDSLRCEYLIKKALGSPLFSETESEYIKKRKFGCSCGACMGGWLSPRMRYRLSAEAAILEDMMAMHVPNLPSKRPLSKDDTFCYSVFDYIPPIIKQKIFKTFFVGAQTVFDAIYRLLEISKDDTLLNTKTIAEAAITLDSKAFPYFLAKGGKIEYVLDALVDVSKEQSVLGDGTWDEGYDLEYCPGEIKNGESAVEFSALPKCANDLEFELIRNKFGLASNVRWGPYY
;
A
#
# COMPACT_ATOMS: atom_id res chain seq x y z
N MET A 1 -33.04 -16.20 38.18
CA MET A 1 -33.47 -14.88 38.68
C MET A 1 -33.16 -13.90 37.56
N ASP A 2 -34.18 -13.27 36.98
CA ASP A 2 -33.95 -12.15 36.07
C ASP A 2 -33.47 -10.97 36.92
N VAL A 3 -32.16 -10.74 36.92
CA VAL A 3 -31.58 -9.52 37.50
C VAL A 3 -31.96 -8.37 36.55
N ASP A 4 -32.84 -7.47 36.96
CA ASP A 4 -33.16 -6.29 36.15
C ASP A 4 -31.93 -5.36 36.10
N ILE A 5 -31.48 -5.02 34.89
CA ILE A 5 -30.28 -4.18 34.69
C ILE A 5 -30.73 -2.87 34.06
N ASN A 6 -30.59 -1.80 34.82
CA ASN A 6 -30.87 -0.46 34.35
C ASN A 6 -29.60 0.14 33.72
N LEU A 7 -29.61 0.30 32.39
CA LEU A 7 -28.45 0.78 31.61
C LEU A 7 -27.84 2.12 32.07
N PRO A 8 -28.63 3.13 32.51
CA PRO A 8 -28.10 4.39 33.06
C PRO A 8 -27.22 4.22 34.30
N ASP A 9 -27.39 3.13 35.06
CA ASP A 9 -26.58 2.86 36.26
C ASP A 9 -25.19 2.29 35.90
N CYS A 10 -24.96 1.97 34.62
CA CYS A 10 -23.70 1.44 34.14
C CYS A 10 -22.71 2.55 33.75
N SER A 11 -21.47 2.43 34.20
CA SER A 11 -20.37 3.35 33.87
C SER A 11 -19.30 2.63 33.05
N ALA A 12 -18.71 3.31 32.06
CA ALA A 12 -17.57 2.77 31.32
C ALA A 12 -16.29 3.50 31.73
N ALA A 13 -15.21 2.74 31.89
CA ALA A 13 -13.88 3.27 32.09
C ALA A 13 -12.95 2.75 30.98
N PHE A 14 -12.06 3.62 30.50
CA PHE A 14 -11.10 3.29 29.45
C PHE A 14 -9.68 3.54 29.97
N THR A 15 -8.78 2.60 29.69
CA THR A 15 -7.37 2.68 30.09
C THR A 15 -6.51 2.34 28.88
N SER A 16 -5.51 3.19 28.59
CA SER A 16 -4.55 2.95 27.52
C SER A 16 -3.19 2.53 28.07
N LYS A 17 -2.51 1.64 27.35
CA LYS A 17 -1.14 1.22 27.61
C LYS A 17 -0.35 1.28 26.30
N PRO A 18 0.85 1.86 26.27
CA PRO A 18 1.69 1.83 25.08
C PRO A 18 2.06 0.39 24.67
N HIS A 19 2.13 0.12 23.37
CA HIS A 19 2.61 -1.16 22.85
C HIS A 19 4.08 -1.40 23.27
N PRO A 20 4.48 -2.61 23.69
CA PRO A 20 5.83 -2.87 24.18
C PRO A 20 6.93 -2.61 23.16
N SER A 21 6.71 -2.96 21.88
CA SER A 21 7.71 -2.80 20.82
C SER A 21 7.62 -1.45 20.11
N SER A 22 6.43 -0.85 20.06
CA SER A 22 6.12 0.31 19.22
C SER A 22 5.31 1.38 19.97
N PRO A 23 5.76 1.84 21.15
CA PRO A 23 4.96 2.64 22.09
C PRO A 23 4.54 4.02 21.56
N LYS A 24 5.20 4.52 20.50
CA LYS A 24 4.89 5.80 19.87
C LYS A 24 3.83 5.70 18.77
N ARG A 25 3.58 4.50 18.23
CA ARG A 25 2.75 4.26 17.05
C ARG A 25 1.57 3.33 17.33
N LEU A 26 1.66 2.52 18.39
CA LEU A 26 0.59 1.63 18.83
C LEU A 26 0.31 1.81 20.32
N GLN A 27 -0.97 1.82 20.68
CA GLN A 27 -1.43 1.74 22.07
C GLN A 27 -2.57 0.72 22.20
N HIS A 28 -2.56 -0.05 23.28
CA HIS A 28 -3.64 -0.94 23.65
C HIS A 28 -4.63 -0.22 24.54
N LEU A 29 -5.88 -0.13 24.09
CA LEU A 29 -6.98 0.47 24.82
C LEU A 29 -7.88 -0.62 25.38
N HIS A 30 -8.09 -0.61 26.69
CA HIS A 30 -9.01 -1.50 27.37
C HIS A 30 -10.19 -0.73 27.96
N GLY A 31 -11.40 -1.14 27.59
CA GLY A 31 -12.65 -0.59 28.12
C GLY A 31 -13.37 -1.61 29.00
N ALA A 32 -13.92 -1.17 30.13
CA ALA A 32 -14.77 -1.99 30.99
C ALA A 32 -16.07 -1.27 31.32
N LEU A 33 -17.20 -1.94 31.13
CA LEU A 33 -18.52 -1.49 31.56
C LEU A 33 -18.85 -2.12 32.92
N THR A 34 -19.12 -1.29 33.92
CA THR A 34 -19.34 -1.73 35.30
C THR A 34 -20.69 -1.24 35.81
N HIS A 35 -21.31 -2.05 36.66
CA HIS A 35 -22.51 -1.70 37.42
C HIS A 35 -22.20 -1.72 38.92
N PRO A 36 -22.70 -0.76 39.71
CA PRO A 36 -22.31 -0.57 41.12
C PRO A 36 -22.44 -1.83 41.99
N PHE A 37 -23.44 -2.68 41.72
CA PHE A 37 -23.73 -3.87 42.52
C PHE A 37 -23.31 -5.19 41.86
N LEU A 38 -23.15 -5.20 40.53
CA LEU A 38 -22.91 -6.42 39.76
C LEU A 38 -21.45 -6.52 39.28
N GLY A 39 -20.67 -5.46 39.49
CA GLY A 39 -19.28 -5.36 39.04
C GLY A 39 -19.18 -5.20 37.53
N GLU A 40 -18.13 -5.75 36.95
CA GLU A 40 -17.89 -5.74 35.51
C GLU A 40 -18.94 -6.56 34.76
N LEU A 41 -19.54 -5.99 33.71
CA LEU A 41 -20.59 -6.61 32.90
C LEU A 41 -20.11 -6.92 31.47
N ALA A 42 -19.27 -6.06 30.92
CA ALA A 42 -18.75 -6.17 29.57
C ALA A 42 -17.34 -5.57 29.47
N THR A 43 -16.54 -6.08 28.55
CA THR A 43 -15.19 -5.61 28.28
C THR A 43 -14.97 -5.38 26.79
N LEU A 44 -14.01 -4.53 26.49
CA LEU A 44 -13.63 -4.14 25.13
C LEU A 44 -12.10 -4.05 25.06
N ARG A 45 -11.52 -4.53 23.96
CA ARG A 45 -10.11 -4.34 23.63
C ARG A 45 -9.99 -3.70 22.26
N CYS A 46 -9.14 -2.69 22.17
CA CYS A 46 -8.84 -2.01 20.92
C CYS A 46 -7.35 -1.72 20.79
N VAL A 47 -6.91 -1.55 19.55
CA VAL A 47 -5.57 -1.06 19.20
C VAL A 47 -5.73 0.31 18.58
N GLN A 48 -5.14 1.31 19.22
CA GLN A 48 -4.97 2.65 18.67
C GLN A 48 -3.72 2.66 17.78
N ILE A 49 -3.93 2.95 16.51
CA ILE A 49 -2.89 3.11 15.49
C ILE A 49 -2.67 4.61 15.30
N LEU A 50 -1.55 5.08 15.84
CA LEU A 50 -1.20 6.49 15.93
C LEU A 50 -0.13 6.85 14.92
N LYS A 51 -0.06 8.12 14.54
CA LYS A 51 1.02 8.68 13.70
C LYS A 51 1.21 7.89 12.42
N ARG A 52 0.12 7.61 11.70
CA ARG A 52 0.20 6.86 10.43
C ARG A 52 1.06 7.53 9.37
N ASN A 53 1.30 8.84 9.47
CA ASN A 53 2.27 9.53 8.63
C ASN A 53 3.69 8.97 8.81
N ASP A 54 4.07 8.52 10.02
CA ASP A 54 5.32 7.79 10.24
C ASP A 54 5.32 6.49 9.40
N SER A 55 4.20 5.77 9.36
CA SER A 55 4.04 4.57 8.51
C SER A 55 4.14 4.90 7.01
N LYS A 56 3.64 6.05 6.56
CA LYS A 56 3.80 6.53 5.18
C LYS A 56 5.27 6.79 4.86
N GLN A 57 5.98 7.43 5.79
CA GLN A 57 7.40 7.76 5.66
C GLN A 57 8.28 6.51 5.57
N PHE A 58 8.05 5.55 6.46
CA PHE A 58 8.87 4.34 6.57
C PHE A 58 8.41 3.22 5.63
N GLY A 59 7.15 3.22 5.19
CA GLY A 59 6.59 2.17 4.35
C GLY A 59 6.54 0.80 5.04
N ASP A 60 6.42 0.79 6.37
CA ASP A 60 6.52 -0.37 7.25
C ASP A 60 5.17 -0.73 7.90
N PHE A 61 4.06 -0.22 7.36
CA PHE A 61 2.74 -0.36 7.99
C PHE A 61 2.37 -1.83 8.21
N PHE A 62 2.62 -2.70 7.24
CA PHE A 62 2.32 -4.13 7.35
C PHE A 62 3.15 -4.82 8.43
N THR A 63 4.43 -4.50 8.55
CA THR A 63 5.32 -5.05 9.58
C THR A 63 4.85 -4.62 10.97
N LEU A 64 4.49 -3.34 11.12
CA LEU A 64 3.96 -2.83 12.39
C LEU A 64 2.69 -3.56 12.83
N MET A 65 1.80 -3.91 11.90
CA MET A 65 0.55 -4.62 12.22
C MET A 65 0.78 -6.10 12.51
N ASP A 66 1.69 -6.74 11.78
CA ASP A 66 2.08 -8.15 11.96
C ASP A 66 2.75 -8.41 13.31
N GLU A 67 3.50 -7.44 13.84
CA GLU A 67 4.12 -7.52 15.17
C GLU A 67 3.12 -7.61 16.33
N ASP A 68 1.89 -7.09 16.17
CA ASP A 68 0.89 -7.07 17.23
C ASP A 68 -0.04 -8.28 17.20
N ALA A 69 -0.71 -8.55 16.06
CA ALA A 69 -1.61 -9.69 15.92
C ALA A 69 -1.82 -10.11 14.45
N GLN A 70 -1.99 -11.42 14.21
CA GLN A 70 -2.35 -11.96 12.89
C GLN A 70 -3.59 -11.28 12.29
N GLU A 71 -4.60 -11.01 13.13
CA GLU A 71 -5.82 -10.30 12.71
C GLU A 71 -5.52 -8.89 12.19
N LEU A 72 -4.62 -8.15 12.85
CA LEU A 72 -4.23 -6.82 12.40
C LEU A 72 -3.43 -6.88 11.10
N HIS A 73 -2.60 -7.90 10.91
CA HIS A 73 -1.95 -8.11 9.63
C HIS A 73 -2.97 -8.28 8.50
N GLU A 74 -3.97 -9.14 8.68
CA GLU A 74 -5.05 -9.38 7.71
C GLU A 74 -5.87 -8.10 7.42
N PHE A 75 -6.20 -7.34 8.46
CA PHE A 75 -6.79 -6.00 8.34
C PHE A 75 -5.93 -5.08 7.47
N SER A 76 -4.62 -5.04 7.74
CA SER A 76 -3.71 -4.12 7.08
C SER A 76 -3.59 -4.40 5.58
N ILE A 77 -3.41 -5.65 5.19
CA ILE A 77 -3.22 -6.04 3.78
C ILE A 77 -4.52 -5.95 2.97
N ALA A 78 -5.67 -6.18 3.63
CA ALA A 78 -6.98 -6.15 2.99
C ALA A 78 -7.42 -4.73 2.64
N LEU A 79 -7.15 -3.76 3.51
CA LEU A 79 -7.63 -2.39 3.38
C LEU A 79 -6.57 -1.41 2.89
N PHE A 80 -5.30 -1.61 3.21
CA PHE A 80 -4.26 -0.62 2.98
C PHE A 80 -3.10 -1.19 2.16
N ASP A 81 -2.27 -0.30 1.64
CA ASP A 81 -0.92 -0.63 1.18
C ASP A 81 0.13 -0.51 2.31
N LYS A 82 1.40 -0.75 1.98
CA LYS A 82 2.52 -0.68 2.94
C LYS A 82 2.72 0.71 3.57
N ARG A 83 2.14 1.76 2.98
CA ARG A 83 2.19 3.15 3.46
C ARG A 83 0.94 3.51 4.25
N SER A 84 0.03 2.57 4.50
CA SER A 84 -1.24 2.84 5.15
C SER A 84 -2.20 3.67 4.28
N ASP A 85 -2.02 3.72 2.96
CA ASP A 85 -3.00 4.34 2.06
C ASP A 85 -4.08 3.33 1.68
N ILE A 86 -5.35 3.74 1.68
CA ILE A 86 -6.48 2.86 1.35
C ILE A 86 -6.31 2.30 -0.06
N ARG A 87 -6.61 1.01 -0.26
CA ARG A 87 -6.51 0.41 -1.59
C ARG A 87 -7.48 1.14 -2.54
N PRO A 88 -7.02 1.64 -3.71
CA PRO A 88 -7.85 2.46 -4.59
C PRO A 88 -9.18 1.82 -5.01
N TRP A 89 -9.20 0.52 -5.26
CA TRP A 89 -10.43 -0.22 -5.65
C TRP A 89 -11.51 -0.26 -4.56
N LEU A 90 -11.18 0.10 -3.32
CA LEU A 90 -12.17 0.22 -2.24
C LEU A 90 -12.89 1.56 -2.27
N VAL A 91 -12.38 2.54 -3.03
CA VAL A 91 -12.81 3.94 -2.99
C VAL A 91 -12.94 4.60 -4.38
N ASP A 92 -12.64 3.88 -5.47
CA ASP A 92 -12.66 4.39 -6.85
C ASP A 92 -14.07 4.47 -7.47
N GLY A 93 -15.10 4.05 -6.74
CA GLY A 93 -16.49 3.99 -7.21
C GLY A 93 -16.80 2.76 -8.07
N GLY A 94 -15.85 1.83 -8.22
CA GLY A 94 -16.06 0.55 -8.87
C GLY A 94 -16.92 -0.40 -8.04
N LYS A 95 -17.21 -1.60 -8.60
CA LYS A 95 -18.03 -2.63 -7.92
C LYS A 95 -17.50 -2.99 -6.53
N ARG A 96 -16.16 -2.98 -6.35
CA ARG A 96 -15.48 -3.32 -5.10
C ARG A 96 -15.55 -2.22 -4.04
N SER A 97 -15.90 -0.99 -4.41
CA SER A 97 -16.16 0.10 -3.46
C SER A 97 -17.46 -0.10 -2.68
N GLY A 98 -18.25 -1.13 -3.00
CA GLY A 98 -19.45 -1.50 -2.26
C GLY A 98 -20.48 -0.39 -2.30
N SER A 99 -20.82 0.17 -1.14
CA SER A 99 -21.74 1.31 -1.06
C SER A 99 -21.15 2.63 -1.53
N GLY A 100 -19.82 2.73 -1.67
CA GLY A 100 -19.13 3.98 -2.02
C GLY A 100 -19.25 5.08 -0.95
N CYS A 101 -19.66 4.74 0.28
CA CYS A 101 -19.79 5.72 1.36
C CYS A 101 -18.46 6.07 2.05
N TRP A 102 -17.38 5.41 1.66
CA TRP A 102 -16.01 5.65 2.11
C TRP A 102 -15.16 6.09 0.94
N GLY A 103 -14.20 6.97 1.21
CA GLY A 103 -13.23 7.51 0.28
C GLY A 103 -11.80 7.49 0.82
N GLU A 104 -10.97 8.33 0.23
CA GLU A 104 -9.55 8.45 0.58
C GLU A 104 -9.31 8.97 2.02
N GLU A 105 -10.34 9.46 2.71
CA GLU A 105 -10.26 9.86 4.12
C GLU A 105 -9.81 8.73 5.05
N LEU A 106 -9.98 7.46 4.65
CA LEU A 106 -9.45 6.30 5.39
C LEU A 106 -7.92 6.23 5.39
N SER A 107 -7.24 6.94 4.48
CA SER A 107 -5.78 7.03 4.41
C SER A 107 -5.17 8.02 5.40
N SER A 108 -6.02 8.75 6.12
CA SER A 108 -5.62 9.86 6.99
C SER A 108 -6.15 9.69 8.41
N GLY A 109 -5.58 10.42 9.35
CA GLY A 109 -5.98 10.39 10.75
C GLY A 109 -5.59 9.12 11.49
N ASP A 110 -5.60 9.19 12.82
CA ASP A 110 -5.38 8.02 13.67
C ASP A 110 -6.56 7.04 13.56
N MET A 111 -6.29 5.74 13.75
CA MET A 111 -7.31 4.69 13.66
C MET A 111 -7.46 3.95 14.98
N LEU A 112 -8.68 3.52 15.29
CA LEU A 112 -8.97 2.65 16.41
C LEU A 112 -9.51 1.32 15.89
N TYR A 113 -8.76 0.25 16.04
CA TYR A 113 -9.21 -1.10 15.66
C TYR A 113 -9.82 -1.81 16.87
N VAL A 114 -11.10 -2.19 16.79
CA VAL A 114 -11.78 -2.98 17.83
C VAL A 114 -11.44 -4.45 17.63
N GLN A 115 -10.60 -5.00 18.51
CA GLN A 115 -10.21 -6.41 18.51
C GLN A 115 -11.34 -7.26 19.12
N ASP A 116 -11.72 -6.96 20.37
CA ASP A 116 -12.67 -7.78 21.11
C ASP A 116 -13.74 -6.92 21.78
N LEU A 117 -14.97 -7.42 21.76
CA LEU A 117 -16.06 -6.93 22.60
C LEU A 117 -16.78 -8.12 23.23
N THR A 118 -16.68 -8.25 24.55
CA THR A 118 -17.27 -9.37 25.30
C THR A 118 -18.32 -8.88 26.27
N VAL A 119 -19.50 -9.49 26.24
CA VAL A 119 -20.55 -9.32 27.26
C VAL A 119 -20.70 -10.65 28.00
N LYS A 120 -20.67 -10.60 29.34
CA LYS A 120 -20.84 -11.80 30.17
C LYS A 120 -22.13 -12.55 29.80
N PRO A 121 -22.10 -13.89 29.62
CA PRO A 121 -23.23 -14.66 29.09
C PRO A 121 -24.58 -14.36 29.74
N GLU A 122 -24.61 -14.24 31.06
CA GLU A 122 -25.79 -13.96 31.89
C GLU A 122 -26.41 -12.58 31.65
N PHE A 123 -25.66 -11.65 31.06
CA PHE A 123 -26.10 -10.27 30.79
C PHE A 123 -26.25 -9.96 29.29
N ARG A 124 -26.09 -10.96 28.41
CA ARG A 124 -26.28 -10.80 26.95
C ARG A 124 -27.71 -10.38 26.60
N LYS A 125 -27.88 -9.78 25.41
CA LYS A 125 -29.18 -9.31 24.86
C LYS A 125 -29.87 -8.18 25.65
N ARG A 126 -29.13 -7.45 26.49
CA ARG A 126 -29.64 -6.33 27.30
C ARG A 126 -29.13 -4.95 26.86
N GLY A 127 -28.49 -4.85 25.68
CA GLY A 127 -27.94 -3.59 25.16
C GLY A 127 -26.59 -3.16 25.74
N LEU A 128 -26.00 -3.93 26.65
CA LEU A 128 -24.72 -3.60 27.30
C LEU A 128 -23.55 -3.44 26.34
N GLY A 129 -23.45 -4.30 25.32
CA GLY A 129 -22.41 -4.20 24.30
C GLY A 129 -22.52 -2.90 23.50
N SER A 130 -23.73 -2.52 23.09
CA SER A 130 -23.97 -1.26 22.39
C SER A 130 -23.69 -0.06 23.29
N LEU A 131 -24.05 -0.13 24.58
CA LEU A 131 -23.74 0.93 25.54
C LEU A 131 -22.23 1.14 25.70
N LEU A 132 -21.46 0.05 25.85
CA LEU A 132 -20.00 0.14 25.96
C LEU A 132 -19.36 0.68 24.68
N LEU A 133 -19.79 0.18 23.52
CA LEU A 133 -19.29 0.65 22.22
C LEU A 133 -19.63 2.12 21.99
N GLN A 134 -20.87 2.57 22.24
CA GLN A 134 -21.25 3.97 22.11
C GLN A 134 -20.47 4.88 23.07
N LYS A 135 -20.20 4.43 24.31
CA LYS A 135 -19.34 5.17 25.24
C LYS A 135 -17.90 5.27 24.76
N LEU A 136 -17.38 4.26 24.05
CA LEU A 136 -16.08 4.33 23.39
C LEU A 136 -16.10 5.35 22.25
N LEU A 137 -17.10 5.28 21.37
CA LEU A 137 -17.24 6.16 20.20
C LEU A 137 -17.36 7.64 20.60
N ALA A 138 -17.93 7.92 21.77
CA ALA A 138 -18.04 9.26 22.35
C ALA A 138 -16.84 9.65 23.25
N SER A 139 -15.85 8.78 23.40
CA SER A 139 -14.70 9.03 24.27
C SER A 139 -13.62 9.86 23.58
N PRO A 140 -12.71 10.51 24.32
CA PRO A 140 -11.57 11.23 23.76
C PRO A 140 -10.56 10.36 22.99
N HIS A 141 -10.75 9.04 22.98
CA HIS A 141 -9.90 8.08 22.27
C HIS A 141 -10.23 7.96 20.78
N VAL A 142 -11.33 8.57 20.34
CA VAL A 142 -11.76 8.63 18.95
C VAL A 142 -11.64 10.09 18.49
N ASP A 143 -10.65 10.35 17.65
CA ASP A 143 -10.43 11.67 17.04
C ASP A 143 -11.54 12.01 16.04
N VAL A 144 -11.90 13.29 15.89
CA VAL A 144 -12.95 13.73 14.95
C VAL A 144 -12.62 13.41 13.48
N HIS A 145 -11.34 13.31 13.15
CA HIS A 145 -10.82 12.90 11.85
C HIS A 145 -10.35 11.44 11.82
N GLY A 146 -10.50 10.71 12.93
CA GLY A 146 -10.16 9.31 13.04
C GLY A 146 -11.30 8.39 12.63
N HIS A 147 -10.98 7.10 12.50
CA HIS A 147 -11.95 6.06 12.15
C HIS A 147 -11.88 4.91 13.13
N VAL A 148 -13.04 4.35 13.47
CA VAL A 148 -13.12 3.13 14.29
C VAL A 148 -13.43 1.95 13.38
N ILE A 149 -12.55 0.96 13.34
CA ILE A 149 -12.63 -0.18 12.43
C ILE A 149 -12.82 -1.47 13.23
N CYS A 150 -13.57 -2.43 12.70
CA CYS A 150 -13.67 -3.75 13.27
C CYS A 150 -13.81 -4.84 12.18
N TRP A 151 -13.46 -6.06 12.56
CA TRP A 151 -13.86 -7.25 11.83
C TRP A 151 -15.01 -7.93 12.59
N PRO A 152 -16.27 -7.79 12.15
CA PRO A 152 -17.43 -8.30 12.86
C PRO A 152 -17.51 -9.84 12.77
N THR A 153 -16.75 -10.55 13.60
CA THR A 153 -16.74 -12.02 13.71
C THR A 153 -17.03 -12.45 15.15
N SER A 154 -17.70 -13.59 15.34
CA SER A 154 -18.01 -14.12 16.67
C SER A 154 -16.78 -14.80 17.30
N THR A 155 -16.42 -14.41 18.52
CA THR A 155 -15.29 -14.96 19.29
C THR A 155 -15.63 -16.24 20.07
N ASP A 156 -16.92 -16.58 20.24
CA ASP A 156 -17.42 -17.69 21.06
C ASP A 156 -16.98 -19.12 20.61
N ASN A 157 -16.05 -19.27 19.65
CA ASN A 157 -15.64 -20.57 19.07
C ASN A 157 -14.12 -20.81 18.99
N SER A 158 -13.26 -19.97 19.57
CA SER A 158 -11.81 -20.10 19.36
C SER A 158 -11.09 -21.12 20.25
N ASP A 159 -11.62 -21.52 21.42
CA ASP A 159 -10.73 -22.14 22.43
C ASP A 159 -10.94 -23.64 22.71
N ASP A 160 -12.05 -24.28 22.31
CA ASP A 160 -12.29 -25.71 22.64
C ASP A 160 -12.51 -26.66 21.44
N ASN A 161 -12.59 -26.15 20.19
CA ASN A 161 -12.96 -26.98 19.02
C ASN A 161 -12.03 -26.87 17.80
N PHE A 162 -10.98 -26.05 17.84
CA PHE A 162 -10.06 -25.90 16.71
C PHE A 162 -9.34 -27.22 16.37
N ASP A 163 -9.11 -28.10 17.35
CA ASP A 163 -8.46 -29.40 17.15
C ASP A 163 -9.38 -30.53 16.65
N ILE A 164 -10.72 -30.43 16.83
CA ILE A 164 -11.65 -31.51 16.43
C ILE A 164 -12.28 -31.24 15.05
N GLY A 165 -12.45 -29.97 14.68
CA GLY A 165 -13.09 -29.56 13.41
C GLY A 165 -12.28 -29.87 12.15
N MET A 166 -10.96 -30.05 12.26
CA MET A 166 -10.13 -30.46 11.12
C MET A 166 -10.25 -31.95 10.77
N LEU A 167 -10.73 -32.78 11.71
CA LEU A 167 -10.82 -34.24 11.55
C LEU A 167 -12.22 -34.74 11.14
N LEU A 168 -13.25 -33.90 11.22
CA LEU A 168 -14.63 -34.24 10.89
C LEU A 168 -15.29 -33.14 10.06
N GLN A 169 -16.02 -33.54 9.00
CA GLN A 169 -16.78 -32.59 8.18
C GLN A 169 -17.81 -31.87 9.06
N PRO A 170 -17.84 -30.52 9.08
CA PRO A 170 -18.81 -29.78 9.86
C PRO A 170 -20.24 -30.11 9.39
N THR A 171 -21.15 -30.36 10.33
CA THR A 171 -22.54 -30.66 10.02
C THR A 171 -23.26 -29.41 9.48
N GLU A 172 -24.29 -29.60 8.65
CA GLU A 172 -25.12 -28.49 8.15
C GLU A 172 -25.69 -27.63 9.29
N ALA A 173 -26.05 -28.25 10.41
CA ALA A 173 -26.53 -27.56 11.61
C ALA A 173 -25.45 -26.65 12.22
N TYR A 174 -24.19 -27.08 12.27
CA TYR A 174 -23.07 -26.26 12.73
C TYR A 174 -22.82 -25.07 11.79
N ILE A 175 -22.85 -25.30 10.47
CA ILE A 175 -22.67 -24.26 9.46
C ILE A 175 -23.80 -23.22 9.57
N GLN A 176 -25.04 -23.68 9.70
CA GLN A 176 -26.20 -22.82 9.87
C GLN A 176 -26.12 -21.99 11.16
N GLY A 177 -25.73 -22.62 12.28
CA GLY A 177 -25.48 -21.91 13.53
C GLY A 177 -24.43 -20.80 13.38
N ARG A 178 -23.30 -21.09 12.73
CA ARG A 178 -22.26 -20.08 12.43
C ARG A 178 -22.77 -18.94 11.57
N ARG A 179 -23.60 -19.22 10.56
CA ARG A 179 -24.22 -18.18 9.70
C ARG A 179 -25.15 -17.29 10.50
N GLU A 180 -25.94 -17.86 11.39
CA GLU A 180 -26.84 -17.09 12.26
C GLU A 180 -26.06 -16.24 13.27
N ASP A 181 -24.99 -16.78 13.85
CA ASP A 181 -24.11 -16.05 14.77
C ASP A 181 -23.46 -14.86 14.06
N GLN A 182 -22.91 -15.10 12.86
CA GLN A 182 -22.32 -14.07 12.01
C GLN A 182 -23.35 -12.99 11.66
N ALA A 183 -24.57 -13.37 11.29
CA ALA A 183 -25.64 -12.42 10.98
C ALA A 183 -26.02 -11.56 12.20
N ARG A 184 -25.98 -12.11 13.41
CA ARG A 184 -26.23 -11.35 14.65
C ARG A 184 -25.12 -10.35 14.95
N VAL A 185 -23.84 -10.75 14.79
CA VAL A 185 -22.70 -9.84 14.99
C VAL A 185 -22.70 -8.72 13.95
N VAL A 186 -22.94 -9.04 12.68
CA VAL A 186 -23.09 -8.03 11.61
C VAL A 186 -24.24 -7.08 11.92
N ALA A 187 -25.40 -7.59 12.36
CA ALA A 187 -26.53 -6.74 12.73
C ALA A 187 -26.22 -5.84 13.94
N PHE A 188 -25.44 -6.31 14.92
CA PHE A 188 -24.99 -5.52 16.06
C PHE A 188 -24.18 -4.29 15.61
N TYR A 189 -23.14 -4.46 14.79
CA TYR A 189 -22.35 -3.32 14.32
C TYR A 189 -23.14 -2.43 13.35
N ARG A 190 -23.81 -3.03 12.37
CA ARG A 190 -24.50 -2.30 11.28
C ARG A 190 -25.75 -1.57 11.73
N LYS A 191 -26.69 -2.30 12.34
CA LYS A 191 -28.04 -1.78 12.66
C LYS A 191 -28.07 -1.03 13.98
N GLN A 192 -27.32 -1.47 14.99
CA GLN A 192 -27.42 -0.91 16.35
C GLN A 192 -26.36 0.16 16.64
N ASN A 193 -25.20 0.12 15.96
CA ASN A 193 -24.06 0.99 16.27
C ASN A 193 -23.57 1.83 15.07
N GLY A 194 -24.27 1.81 13.94
CA GLY A 194 -24.01 2.75 12.83
C GLY A 194 -22.80 2.45 11.96
N PHE A 195 -22.11 1.31 12.16
CA PHE A 195 -20.96 0.94 11.33
C PHE A 195 -21.40 0.58 9.90
N ARG A 196 -20.55 0.84 8.91
CA ARG A 196 -20.76 0.47 7.49
C ARG A 196 -19.53 -0.25 6.94
N ARG A 197 -19.75 -1.19 6.02
CA ARG A 197 -18.67 -1.97 5.41
C ARG A 197 -17.74 -1.08 4.58
N ILE A 198 -16.44 -1.34 4.63
CA ILE A 198 -15.45 -0.71 3.73
C ILE A 198 -15.38 -1.55 2.46
N GLY A 199 -15.83 -0.99 1.34
CA GLY A 199 -15.91 -1.73 0.08
C GLY A 199 -16.77 -3.00 0.19
N LEU A 200 -16.37 -4.03 -0.56
CA LEU A 200 -16.87 -5.40 -0.42
C LEU A 200 -15.92 -6.27 0.44
N THR A 201 -15.30 -5.70 1.47
CA THR A 201 -14.39 -6.43 2.38
C THR A 201 -15.14 -7.00 3.58
N HIS A 202 -14.46 -7.75 4.45
CA HIS A 202 -15.04 -8.19 5.73
C HIS A 202 -15.02 -7.12 6.83
N PHE A 203 -14.38 -5.97 6.61
CA PHE A 203 -14.15 -4.94 7.62
C PHE A 203 -15.21 -3.84 7.57
N PHE A 204 -15.56 -3.34 8.75
CA PHE A 204 -16.55 -2.28 8.96
C PHE A 204 -15.85 -1.09 9.59
N ALA A 205 -16.29 0.11 9.25
CA ALA A 205 -15.85 1.34 9.86
C ALA A 205 -16.99 2.17 10.42
N TYR A 206 -16.64 3.06 11.34
CA TYR A 206 -17.48 4.10 11.90
C TYR A 206 -16.73 5.42 11.85
N SER A 207 -17.41 6.44 11.33
CA SER A 207 -16.92 7.82 11.31
C SER A 207 -17.57 8.62 12.45
N PRO A 208 -16.79 9.31 13.29
CA PRO A 208 -17.31 10.21 14.31
C PRO A 208 -17.91 11.49 13.73
N ASP A 209 -17.59 11.83 12.48
CA ASP A 209 -18.24 12.92 11.76
C ASP A 209 -19.69 12.54 11.43
N VAL A 210 -20.64 13.19 12.10
CA VAL A 210 -22.08 12.98 11.93
C VAL A 210 -22.59 13.34 10.53
N SER A 211 -21.84 14.16 9.78
CA SER A 211 -22.18 14.53 8.41
C SER A 211 -21.70 13.52 7.36
N HIS A 212 -20.86 12.55 7.78
CA HIS A 212 -20.27 11.55 6.90
C HIS A 212 -21.34 10.72 6.16
N PRO A 213 -21.14 10.39 4.86
CA PRO A 213 -22.12 9.64 4.06
C PRO A 213 -22.55 8.29 4.67
N SER A 214 -21.68 7.65 5.45
CA SER A 214 -21.99 6.39 6.16
C SER A 214 -23.21 6.49 7.09
N HIS A 215 -23.48 7.66 7.68
CA HIS A 215 -24.63 7.89 8.57
C HIS A 215 -25.95 8.02 7.80
N GLN A 216 -25.89 8.44 6.54
CA GLN A 216 -27.06 8.57 5.65
C GLN A 216 -27.43 7.24 4.99
N LEU A 217 -26.48 6.31 4.91
CA LEU A 217 -26.69 4.99 4.35
C LEU A 217 -27.53 4.12 5.30
N ALA A 218 -28.71 3.67 4.87
CA ALA A 218 -29.50 2.72 5.63
C ALA A 218 -28.78 1.37 5.78
N ALA A 219 -28.91 0.71 6.93
CA ALA A 219 -28.25 -0.58 7.18
C ALA A 219 -28.68 -1.70 6.20
N SER A 220 -29.85 -1.59 5.58
CA SER A 220 -30.30 -2.53 4.53
C SER A 220 -29.70 -2.23 3.15
N ALA A 221 -29.13 -1.05 2.95
CA ALA A 221 -28.50 -0.62 1.70
C ALA A 221 -26.96 -0.80 1.71
N ASP A 222 -26.39 -1.23 2.84
CA ASP A 222 -24.97 -1.58 2.95
C ASP A 222 -24.75 -3.00 2.40
N PRO A 223 -24.06 -3.17 1.25
CA PRO A 223 -23.95 -4.45 0.58
C PRO A 223 -23.11 -5.45 1.37
N ASP A 224 -23.43 -6.73 1.20
CA ASP A 224 -22.59 -7.83 1.66
C ASP A 224 -21.67 -8.31 0.51
N PRO A 225 -20.47 -8.80 0.81
CA PRO A 225 -19.61 -9.42 -0.20
C PRO A 225 -20.33 -10.63 -0.81
N PRO A 226 -19.95 -11.06 -2.02
CA PRO A 226 -20.51 -12.25 -2.65
C PRO A 226 -20.49 -13.44 -1.68
N SER A 227 -21.62 -14.13 -1.53
CA SER A 227 -21.68 -15.27 -0.62
C SER A 227 -20.78 -16.39 -1.13
N ASN A 228 -19.92 -16.91 -0.27
CA ASN A 228 -19.10 -18.07 -0.59
C ASN A 228 -19.98 -19.32 -0.65
N ASN A 229 -20.45 -19.68 -1.84
CA ASN A 229 -21.14 -20.95 -2.12
C ASN A 229 -20.13 -22.09 -2.34
N ALA A 230 -18.84 -21.91 -2.00
CA ALA A 230 -17.85 -22.96 -2.12
C ALA A 230 -18.30 -24.23 -1.38
N PRO A 231 -17.94 -25.41 -1.91
CA PRO A 231 -18.23 -26.67 -1.26
C PRO A 231 -17.68 -26.69 0.16
N VAL A 232 -18.41 -27.36 1.06
CA VAL A 232 -18.09 -27.51 2.49
C VAL A 232 -16.67 -28.07 2.72
N ARG A 233 -16.13 -28.79 1.73
CA ARG A 233 -14.74 -29.24 1.66
C ARG A 233 -14.10 -28.74 0.36
N PRO A 234 -12.87 -28.20 0.40
CA PRO A 234 -12.09 -27.95 -0.80
C PRO A 234 -11.87 -29.24 -1.60
N PHE A 235 -12.05 -29.19 -2.92
CA PHE A 235 -11.61 -30.30 -3.78
C PHE A 235 -10.08 -30.40 -3.72
N ASP A 236 -9.55 -31.62 -3.75
CA ASP A 236 -8.11 -31.81 -3.95
C ASP A 236 -7.71 -31.53 -5.41
N GLU A 237 -6.39 -31.50 -5.67
CA GLU A 237 -5.87 -31.15 -6.99
C GLU A 237 -6.33 -32.13 -8.09
N ASP A 238 -6.46 -33.42 -7.76
CA ASP A 238 -6.89 -34.45 -8.70
C ASP A 238 -8.38 -34.29 -9.04
N GLU A 239 -9.23 -34.00 -8.04
CA GLU A 239 -10.64 -33.69 -8.22
C GLU A 239 -10.85 -32.41 -9.03
N LEU A 240 -10.07 -31.36 -8.75
CA LEU A 240 -10.06 -30.12 -9.51
C LEU A 240 -9.67 -30.37 -10.97
N GLN A 241 -8.62 -31.14 -11.21
CA GLN A 241 -8.17 -31.47 -12.55
C GLN A 241 -9.19 -32.32 -13.32
N ALA A 242 -9.86 -33.25 -12.65
CA ALA A 242 -10.89 -34.09 -13.28
C ALA A 242 -12.16 -33.28 -13.65
N ARG A 243 -12.57 -32.33 -12.81
CA ARG A 243 -13.80 -31.54 -13.00
C ARG A 243 -13.58 -30.30 -13.87
N TYR A 244 -12.41 -29.68 -13.75
CA TYR A 244 -12.06 -28.42 -14.41
C TYR A 244 -10.66 -28.51 -15.05
N PRO A 245 -10.48 -29.40 -16.07
CA PRO A 245 -9.17 -29.67 -16.65
C PRO A 245 -8.54 -28.43 -17.31
N VAL A 246 -9.35 -27.55 -17.90
CA VAL A 246 -8.86 -26.30 -18.52
C VAL A 246 -8.37 -25.31 -17.46
N HIS A 247 -9.10 -25.17 -16.34
CA HIS A 247 -8.69 -24.33 -15.21
C HIS A 247 -7.40 -24.83 -14.59
N SER A 248 -7.30 -26.13 -14.30
CA SER A 248 -6.08 -26.74 -13.74
C SER A 248 -4.88 -26.53 -14.67
N ALA A 249 -5.06 -26.76 -15.98
CA ALA A 249 -4.01 -26.52 -16.97
C ALA A 249 -3.61 -25.04 -17.04
N ALA A 250 -4.58 -24.12 -17.05
CA ALA A 250 -4.35 -22.68 -17.07
C ALA A 250 -3.62 -22.18 -15.82
N SER A 251 -3.89 -22.76 -14.65
CA SER A 251 -3.25 -22.40 -13.39
C SER A 251 -1.85 -22.99 -13.23
N ASN A 252 -1.66 -24.27 -13.59
CA ASN A 252 -0.50 -25.04 -13.16
C ASN A 252 0.53 -25.30 -14.28
N ASN A 253 0.11 -25.29 -15.56
CA ASN A 253 1.00 -25.59 -16.67
C ASN A 253 1.53 -24.32 -17.34
N LYS A 254 2.68 -23.82 -16.88
CA LYS A 254 3.36 -22.63 -17.42
C LYS A 254 4.24 -22.90 -18.66
N SER A 255 3.97 -23.98 -19.40
CA SER A 255 4.72 -24.34 -20.62
C SER A 255 3.85 -24.28 -21.87
N PHE A 256 4.48 -24.29 -23.04
CA PHE A 256 3.76 -24.32 -24.33
C PHE A 256 2.79 -25.50 -24.48
N SER A 257 2.96 -26.58 -23.71
CA SER A 257 2.04 -27.73 -23.75
C SER A 257 0.60 -27.38 -23.32
N VAL A 258 0.40 -26.32 -22.51
CA VAL A 258 -0.94 -25.86 -22.12
C VAL A 258 -1.79 -25.45 -23.33
N VAL A 259 -1.16 -24.94 -24.38
CA VAL A 259 -1.83 -24.53 -25.62
C VAL A 259 -2.56 -25.72 -26.26
N GLN A 260 -1.90 -26.87 -26.32
CA GLN A 260 -2.49 -28.09 -26.89
C GLN A 260 -3.64 -28.63 -26.01
N CYS A 261 -3.53 -28.50 -24.69
CA CYS A 261 -4.58 -28.89 -23.75
C CYS A 261 -5.85 -28.05 -23.98
N ILE A 262 -5.71 -26.72 -24.04
CA ILE A 262 -6.81 -25.78 -24.27
C ILE A 262 -7.46 -26.03 -25.64
N GLN A 263 -6.66 -26.20 -26.70
CA GLN A 263 -7.16 -26.47 -28.05
C GLN A 263 -7.96 -27.77 -28.12
N ARG A 264 -7.47 -28.86 -27.51
CA ARG A 264 -8.18 -30.14 -27.47
C ARG A 264 -9.48 -30.06 -26.69
N ALA A 265 -9.46 -29.38 -25.53
CA ALA A 265 -10.66 -29.17 -24.73
C ALA A 265 -11.72 -28.37 -25.50
N TYR A 266 -11.32 -27.28 -26.18
CA TYR A 266 -12.21 -26.48 -27.01
C TYR A 266 -12.81 -27.24 -28.19
N GLN A 267 -12.02 -28.11 -28.84
CA GLN A 267 -12.49 -28.97 -29.93
C GLN A 267 -13.52 -30.00 -29.46
N ALA A 268 -13.33 -30.55 -28.25
CA ALA A 268 -14.25 -31.51 -27.66
C ALA A 268 -15.55 -30.84 -27.16
N ASP A 269 -15.41 -29.70 -26.46
CA ASP A 269 -16.51 -28.88 -26.00
C ASP A 269 -16.10 -27.41 -26.00
N ARG A 270 -16.75 -26.60 -26.86
CA ARG A 270 -16.48 -25.16 -26.97
C ARG A 270 -16.79 -24.41 -25.68
N ARG A 271 -17.68 -24.92 -24.82
CA ARG A 271 -18.03 -24.27 -23.54
C ARG A 271 -16.96 -24.47 -22.47
N SER A 272 -16.08 -25.46 -22.62
CA SER A 272 -15.04 -25.79 -21.64
C SER A 272 -14.10 -24.61 -21.33
N VAL A 273 -13.82 -23.76 -22.31
CA VAL A 273 -12.93 -22.59 -22.14
C VAL A 273 -13.61 -21.39 -21.49
N ARG A 274 -14.93 -21.45 -21.28
CA ARG A 274 -15.75 -20.40 -20.65
C ARG A 274 -16.47 -20.88 -19.38
N GLN A 275 -16.33 -22.16 -19.04
CA GLN A 275 -16.95 -22.75 -17.86
C GLN A 275 -16.41 -22.08 -16.60
N ARG A 276 -17.28 -21.83 -15.61
CA ARG A 276 -16.84 -21.35 -14.29
C ARG A 276 -16.49 -22.51 -13.37
N ASP A 277 -15.45 -22.34 -12.56
CA ASP A 277 -15.15 -23.24 -11.46
C ASP A 277 -16.04 -22.94 -10.24
N MET A 278 -15.79 -23.63 -9.12
CA MET A 278 -16.56 -23.47 -7.89
C MET A 278 -16.43 -22.06 -7.26
N HIS A 279 -15.43 -21.29 -7.68
CA HIS A 279 -15.20 -19.91 -7.21
C HIS A 279 -15.79 -18.88 -8.17
N GLY A 280 -16.49 -19.33 -9.22
CA GLY A 280 -17.01 -18.48 -10.28
C GLY A 280 -15.94 -18.01 -11.26
N MET A 281 -14.71 -18.55 -11.20
CA MET A 281 -13.63 -18.12 -12.09
C MET A 281 -13.68 -18.87 -13.42
N THR A 282 -13.50 -18.12 -14.52
CA THR A 282 -13.28 -18.68 -15.85
C THR A 282 -11.82 -19.17 -15.99
N PRO A 283 -11.50 -19.98 -17.02
CA PRO A 283 -10.13 -20.40 -17.27
C PRO A 283 -9.18 -19.22 -17.51
N ILE A 284 -9.65 -18.15 -18.17
CA ILE A 284 -8.82 -16.96 -18.43
C ILE A 284 -8.56 -16.16 -17.14
N SER A 285 -9.51 -16.15 -16.20
CA SER A 285 -9.32 -15.59 -14.86
C SER A 285 -8.23 -16.33 -14.09
N ASN A 286 -8.25 -17.68 -14.11
CA ASN A 286 -7.21 -18.51 -13.51
C ASN A 286 -5.84 -18.32 -14.19
N ALA A 287 -5.82 -18.23 -15.52
CA ALA A 287 -4.59 -17.95 -16.25
C ALA A 287 -3.98 -16.59 -15.86
N ALA A 288 -4.82 -15.56 -15.71
CA ALA A 288 -4.40 -14.22 -15.30
C ALA A 288 -3.87 -14.21 -13.86
N SER A 289 -4.60 -14.80 -12.91
CA SER A 289 -4.19 -14.85 -11.49
C SER A 289 -2.90 -15.64 -11.24
N LYS A 290 -2.54 -16.55 -12.16
CA LYS A 290 -1.30 -17.34 -12.11
C LYS A 290 -0.21 -16.87 -13.06
N GLU A 291 -0.37 -15.72 -13.72
CA GLU A 291 0.59 -15.15 -14.68
C GLU A 291 0.94 -16.12 -15.84
N ASN A 292 -0.03 -16.89 -16.35
CA ASN A 292 0.20 -17.87 -17.41
C ASN A 292 -0.02 -17.29 -18.81
N VAL A 293 1.05 -16.72 -19.37
CA VAL A 293 1.07 -16.09 -20.70
C VAL A 293 0.59 -17.04 -21.81
N TYR A 294 1.03 -18.30 -21.76
CA TYR A 294 0.69 -19.29 -22.79
C TYR A 294 -0.81 -19.62 -22.79
N ALA A 295 -1.39 -19.76 -21.59
CA ALA A 295 -2.83 -20.01 -21.45
C ALA A 295 -3.66 -18.81 -21.92
N ILE A 296 -3.30 -17.57 -21.53
CA ILE A 296 -4.01 -16.36 -21.97
C ILE A 296 -4.01 -16.23 -23.50
N ARG A 297 -2.84 -16.40 -24.14
CA ARG A 297 -2.74 -16.37 -25.61
C ARG A 297 -3.61 -17.45 -26.26
N ALA A 298 -3.56 -18.67 -25.74
CA ALA A 298 -4.35 -19.77 -26.28
C ALA A 298 -5.85 -19.52 -26.16
N LEU A 299 -6.32 -19.06 -25.00
CA LEU A 299 -7.74 -18.76 -24.74
C LEU A 299 -8.26 -17.62 -25.64
N LEU A 300 -7.49 -16.52 -25.75
CA LEU A 300 -7.81 -15.41 -26.66
C LEU A 300 -7.81 -15.83 -28.14
N GLN A 301 -7.03 -16.85 -28.51
CA GLN A 301 -6.96 -17.34 -29.89
C GLN A 301 -8.12 -18.29 -30.24
N VAL A 302 -8.50 -19.19 -29.35
CA VAL A 302 -9.55 -20.20 -29.64
C VAL A 302 -10.95 -19.60 -29.56
N ASP A 303 -11.18 -18.59 -28.73
CA ASP A 303 -12.45 -17.86 -28.64
C ASP A 303 -12.24 -16.36 -28.40
N PRO A 304 -11.88 -15.58 -29.43
CA PRO A 304 -11.54 -14.16 -29.28
C PRO A 304 -12.68 -13.30 -28.72
N ILE A 305 -13.93 -13.61 -29.08
CA ILE A 305 -15.11 -12.85 -28.64
C ILE A 305 -15.47 -13.26 -27.20
N GLY A 306 -15.59 -14.56 -26.94
CA GLY A 306 -15.97 -15.06 -25.61
C GLY A 306 -14.91 -14.77 -24.55
N ALA A 307 -13.63 -14.88 -24.89
CA ALA A 307 -12.55 -14.54 -23.97
C ALA A 307 -12.56 -13.05 -23.58
N VAL A 308 -12.88 -12.13 -24.49
CA VAL A 308 -12.99 -10.69 -24.17
C VAL A 308 -14.18 -10.41 -23.25
N GLU A 309 -15.30 -11.13 -23.43
CA GLU A 309 -16.42 -11.08 -22.48
C GLU A 309 -15.98 -11.57 -21.09
N ASP A 310 -15.26 -12.70 -21.03
CA ASP A 310 -14.76 -13.27 -19.78
C ASP A 310 -13.69 -12.39 -19.10
N LEU A 311 -12.96 -11.57 -19.86
CA LEU A 311 -12.02 -10.56 -19.31
C LEU A 311 -12.73 -9.38 -18.64
N ARG A 312 -14.01 -9.14 -18.95
CA ARG A 312 -14.84 -8.11 -18.30
C ARG A 312 -15.66 -8.68 -17.15
N ASP A 313 -15.66 -9.99 -16.99
CA ASP A 313 -16.45 -10.69 -16.01
C ASP A 313 -15.82 -10.55 -14.61
N ASN A 314 -16.63 -10.12 -13.65
CA ASN A 314 -16.27 -10.00 -12.24
C ASN A 314 -17.27 -10.72 -11.34
N GLU A 315 -18.03 -11.67 -11.90
CA GLU A 315 -18.99 -12.49 -11.17
C GLU A 315 -18.28 -13.74 -10.57
N ASN A 316 -17.27 -13.49 -9.75
CA ASN A 316 -16.57 -14.49 -8.95
C ASN A 316 -16.57 -14.08 -7.47
N MET A 317 -16.12 -14.98 -6.60
CA MET A 317 -16.13 -14.75 -5.14
C MET A 317 -15.37 -13.49 -4.72
N GLU A 318 -14.35 -13.09 -5.48
CA GLU A 318 -13.51 -11.93 -5.16
C GLU A 318 -14.04 -10.62 -5.79
N SER A 319 -15.08 -10.71 -6.62
CA SER A 319 -15.61 -9.60 -7.42
C SER A 319 -14.55 -8.87 -8.26
N MET A 320 -13.55 -9.61 -8.76
CA MET A 320 -12.45 -9.06 -9.56
C MET A 320 -12.53 -9.53 -11.00
N THR A 321 -12.31 -8.64 -11.95
CA THR A 321 -11.97 -9.01 -13.33
C THR A 321 -10.62 -9.73 -13.36
N PRO A 322 -10.34 -10.52 -14.42
CA PRO A 322 -9.02 -11.11 -14.61
C PRO A 322 -7.86 -10.10 -14.60
N LEU A 323 -8.09 -8.86 -15.09
CA LEU A 323 -7.09 -7.81 -15.05
C LEU A 323 -6.82 -7.34 -13.60
N GLU A 324 -7.86 -7.09 -12.83
CA GLU A 324 -7.74 -6.69 -11.42
C GLU A 324 -7.06 -7.78 -10.58
N ALA A 325 -7.41 -9.05 -10.81
CA ALA A 325 -6.78 -10.17 -10.11
C ALA A 325 -5.27 -10.27 -10.42
N LEU A 326 -4.87 -10.08 -11.69
CA LEU A 326 -3.47 -10.02 -12.10
C LEU A 326 -2.76 -8.82 -11.45
N GLU A 327 -3.32 -7.62 -11.55
CA GLU A 327 -2.70 -6.40 -10.98
C GLU A 327 -2.59 -6.48 -9.44
N ASN A 328 -3.57 -7.12 -8.78
CA ASN A 328 -3.52 -7.41 -7.34
C ASN A 328 -2.39 -8.39 -7.01
N SER A 329 -2.25 -9.48 -7.77
CA SER A 329 -1.16 -10.45 -7.60
C SER A 329 0.21 -9.81 -7.80
N MET A 330 0.37 -9.00 -8.85
CA MET A 330 1.60 -8.24 -9.12
C MET A 330 1.95 -7.31 -7.96
N ARG A 331 0.97 -6.59 -7.41
CA ARG A 331 1.17 -5.68 -6.27
C ARG A 331 1.56 -6.45 -5.01
N ALA A 332 0.87 -7.54 -4.69
CA ALA A 332 1.19 -8.39 -3.56
C ALA A 332 2.63 -8.95 -3.67
N ALA A 333 3.06 -9.36 -4.86
CA ALA A 333 4.42 -9.82 -5.11
C ALA A 333 5.47 -8.71 -4.94
N LYS A 334 5.15 -7.47 -5.36
CA LYS A 334 5.99 -6.30 -5.11
C LYS A 334 6.12 -6.04 -3.60
N GLU A 335 5.00 -5.92 -2.89
CA GLU A 335 4.96 -5.64 -1.44
C GLU A 335 5.72 -6.72 -0.67
N PHE A 336 5.49 -8.00 -0.98
CA PHE A 336 6.24 -9.12 -0.40
C PHE A 336 7.76 -8.99 -0.62
N SER A 337 8.18 -8.65 -1.84
CA SER A 337 9.61 -8.49 -2.16
C SER A 337 10.25 -7.32 -1.42
N GLU A 338 9.54 -6.21 -1.30
CA GLU A 338 10.05 -5.02 -0.61
C GLU A 338 10.15 -5.24 0.90
N THR A 339 9.14 -5.88 1.50
CA THR A 339 9.09 -6.11 2.95
C THR A 339 10.01 -7.25 3.40
N LEU A 340 10.03 -8.39 2.69
CA LEU A 340 10.72 -9.60 3.17
C LEU A 340 12.05 -9.89 2.47
N MET A 341 12.22 -9.46 1.21
CA MET A 341 13.44 -9.73 0.43
C MET A 341 14.40 -8.52 0.40
N GLY A 342 14.03 -7.41 1.03
CA GLY A 342 14.85 -6.20 1.15
C GLY A 342 15.08 -5.45 -0.17
N GLY A 343 14.31 -5.77 -1.22
CA GLY A 343 14.40 -5.11 -2.51
C GLY A 343 13.51 -5.73 -3.59
N TRP A 344 12.99 -4.86 -4.47
CA TRP A 344 12.16 -5.24 -5.60
C TRP A 344 12.87 -4.96 -6.92
N ARG A 345 12.94 -5.97 -7.81
CA ARG A 345 13.66 -5.89 -9.10
C ARG A 345 12.75 -5.55 -10.28
N GLY A 346 11.53 -5.11 -10.00
CA GLY A 346 10.49 -4.94 -11.00
C GLY A 346 9.60 -6.15 -11.16
N TYR A 347 8.49 -5.98 -11.88
CA TYR A 347 7.54 -7.05 -12.17
C TYR A 347 8.15 -8.16 -13.03
N SER A 348 7.61 -9.37 -12.93
CA SER A 348 8.00 -10.48 -13.82
C SER A 348 7.67 -10.11 -15.27
N ASP A 349 8.48 -10.56 -16.23
CA ASP A 349 8.15 -10.29 -17.64
C ASP A 349 6.85 -11.00 -18.03
N ASP A 350 6.53 -12.14 -17.41
CA ASP A 350 5.32 -12.90 -17.69
C ASP A 350 4.05 -12.20 -17.18
N SER A 351 4.05 -11.62 -15.98
CA SER A 351 2.93 -10.79 -15.51
C SER A 351 2.69 -9.60 -16.44
N LEU A 352 3.75 -8.90 -16.86
CA LEU A 352 3.66 -7.77 -17.78
C LEU A 352 3.15 -8.17 -19.18
N ARG A 353 3.53 -9.36 -19.66
CA ARG A 353 2.96 -9.93 -20.90
C ARG A 353 1.48 -10.24 -20.74
N CYS A 354 1.07 -10.86 -19.62
CA CYS A 354 -0.33 -11.11 -19.31
C CYS A 354 -1.12 -9.80 -19.30
N GLU A 355 -0.60 -8.78 -18.61
CA GLU A 355 -1.22 -7.46 -18.49
C GLU A 355 -1.37 -6.79 -19.87
N TYR A 356 -0.32 -6.80 -20.69
CA TYR A 356 -0.35 -6.28 -22.06
C TYR A 356 -1.41 -6.98 -22.92
N LEU A 357 -1.45 -8.32 -22.90
CA LEU A 357 -2.39 -9.10 -23.70
C LEU A 357 -3.84 -8.83 -23.28
N ILE A 358 -4.11 -8.77 -21.98
CA ILE A 358 -5.44 -8.48 -21.43
C ILE A 358 -5.86 -7.06 -21.79
N LYS A 359 -5.01 -6.05 -21.53
CA LYS A 359 -5.30 -4.64 -21.88
C LYS A 359 -5.53 -4.45 -23.37
N LYS A 360 -4.71 -5.10 -24.21
CA LYS A 360 -4.88 -5.09 -25.67
C LYS A 360 -6.20 -5.71 -26.10
N ALA A 361 -6.58 -6.85 -25.53
CA ALA A 361 -7.84 -7.53 -25.85
C ALA A 361 -9.07 -6.71 -25.42
N LEU A 362 -8.97 -5.99 -24.29
CA LEU A 362 -10.02 -5.10 -23.78
C LEU A 362 -10.12 -3.77 -24.55
N GLY A 363 -9.13 -3.43 -25.39
CA GLY A 363 -9.03 -2.14 -26.05
C GLY A 363 -8.64 -1.00 -25.09
N SER A 364 -8.03 -1.34 -23.95
CA SER A 364 -7.56 -0.36 -22.97
C SER A 364 -6.39 0.46 -23.54
N PRO A 365 -6.23 1.74 -23.11
CA PRO A 365 -5.09 2.55 -23.53
C PRO A 365 -3.76 1.86 -23.19
N LEU A 366 -2.88 1.74 -24.19
CA LEU A 366 -1.52 1.25 -24.03
C LEU A 366 -0.56 2.39 -24.35
N PHE A 367 0.46 2.58 -23.52
CA PHE A 367 1.52 3.57 -23.78
C PHE A 367 2.58 3.06 -24.78
N SER A 368 2.42 1.85 -25.32
CA SER A 368 3.31 1.22 -26.31
C SER A 368 2.54 0.22 -27.16
N GLU A 369 2.79 0.25 -28.47
CA GLU A 369 2.14 -0.68 -29.40
C GLU A 369 2.75 -2.09 -29.33
N THR A 370 4.05 -2.19 -29.02
CA THR A 370 4.77 -3.46 -28.97
C THR A 370 4.82 -4.03 -27.55
N GLU A 371 4.71 -5.36 -27.45
CA GLU A 371 4.79 -6.09 -26.18
C GLU A 371 6.15 -5.85 -25.48
N SER A 372 7.25 -5.87 -26.23
CA SER A 372 8.60 -5.69 -25.66
C SER A 372 8.83 -4.29 -25.09
N GLU A 373 8.34 -3.25 -25.75
CA GLU A 373 8.45 -1.89 -25.25
C GLU A 373 7.56 -1.66 -24.03
N TYR A 374 6.35 -2.23 -24.03
CA TYR A 374 5.45 -2.20 -22.89
C TYR A 374 6.11 -2.80 -21.64
N ILE A 375 6.72 -3.98 -21.77
CA ILE A 375 7.43 -4.64 -20.66
C ILE A 375 8.59 -3.76 -20.16
N LYS A 376 9.40 -3.19 -21.06
CA LYS A 376 10.52 -2.30 -20.67
C LYS A 376 10.02 -1.10 -19.86
N LYS A 377 8.96 -0.43 -20.32
CA LYS A 377 8.41 0.76 -19.67
C LYS A 377 7.69 0.44 -18.36
N ARG A 378 6.95 -0.65 -18.29
CA ARG A 378 6.17 -1.06 -17.09
C ARG A 378 6.98 -1.85 -16.06
N LYS A 379 8.24 -2.22 -16.36
CA LYS A 379 9.09 -3.04 -15.49
C LYS A 379 9.09 -2.60 -14.03
N PHE A 380 9.12 -1.28 -13.80
CA PHE A 380 9.16 -0.70 -12.45
C PHE A 380 7.89 0.08 -12.10
N GLY A 381 6.74 -0.30 -12.67
CA GLY A 381 5.43 0.22 -12.25
C GLY A 381 4.99 1.55 -12.84
N CYS A 382 5.73 2.12 -13.81
CA CYS A 382 5.33 3.33 -14.52
C CYS A 382 3.86 3.30 -14.96
N SER A 383 3.03 4.23 -14.48
CA SER A 383 1.62 4.34 -14.88
C SER A 383 1.36 5.49 -15.86
N CYS A 384 2.33 6.40 -16.07
CA CYS A 384 2.17 7.54 -16.97
C CYS A 384 2.70 7.32 -18.39
N GLY A 385 3.46 6.25 -18.63
CA GLY A 385 4.15 5.99 -19.90
C GLY A 385 5.35 6.89 -20.20
N ALA A 386 5.60 7.92 -19.39
CA ALA A 386 6.64 8.93 -19.58
C ALA A 386 7.83 8.81 -18.61
N CYS A 387 7.90 7.75 -17.79
CA CYS A 387 9.05 7.54 -16.90
C CYS A 387 10.33 7.25 -17.69
N MET A 388 11.42 7.94 -17.35
CA MET A 388 12.75 7.61 -17.86
C MET A 388 13.17 6.22 -17.36
N GLY A 389 13.55 5.34 -18.30
CA GLY A 389 13.85 3.93 -18.01
C GLY A 389 12.70 3.14 -17.36
N GLY A 390 11.47 3.65 -17.37
CA GLY A 390 10.31 3.04 -16.70
C GLY A 390 10.28 3.16 -15.17
N TRP A 391 11.23 3.87 -14.55
CA TRP A 391 11.35 3.98 -13.08
C TRP A 391 11.33 5.43 -12.57
N LEU A 392 11.95 6.38 -13.27
CA LEU A 392 12.02 7.78 -12.82
C LEU A 392 10.89 8.59 -13.47
N SER A 393 9.85 8.94 -12.71
CA SER A 393 8.71 9.71 -13.25
C SER A 393 9.06 11.17 -13.55
N PRO A 394 8.31 11.85 -14.43
CA PRO A 394 8.53 13.26 -14.72
C PRO A 394 8.47 14.15 -13.47
N ARG A 395 7.48 13.95 -12.58
CA ARG A 395 7.36 14.71 -11.33
C ARG A 395 8.52 14.44 -10.37
N MET A 396 8.90 13.18 -10.20
CA MET A 396 10.05 12.84 -9.34
C MET A 396 11.36 13.39 -9.91
N ARG A 397 11.54 13.31 -11.23
CA ARG A 397 12.69 13.92 -11.92
C ARG A 397 12.75 15.43 -11.67
N TYR A 398 11.62 16.12 -11.83
CA TYR A 398 11.52 17.56 -11.59
C TYR A 398 11.91 17.89 -10.15
N ARG A 399 11.36 17.16 -9.18
CA ARG A 399 11.67 17.31 -7.75
C ARG A 399 13.16 17.17 -7.47
N LEU A 400 13.78 16.07 -7.91
CA LEU A 400 15.22 15.85 -7.74
C LEU A 400 16.05 16.93 -8.44
N SER A 401 15.60 17.42 -9.60
CA SER A 401 16.31 18.47 -10.35
C SER A 401 16.27 19.80 -9.59
N ALA A 402 15.08 20.23 -9.17
CA ALA A 402 14.90 21.46 -8.44
C ALA A 402 15.63 21.42 -7.09
N GLU A 403 15.55 20.31 -6.36
CA GLU A 403 16.26 20.15 -5.09
C GLU A 403 17.78 20.18 -5.29
N ALA A 404 18.30 19.56 -6.35
CA ALA A 404 19.72 19.64 -6.68
C ALA A 404 20.16 21.09 -6.97
N ALA A 405 19.34 21.87 -7.68
CA ALA A 405 19.61 23.29 -7.93
C ALA A 405 19.59 24.12 -6.64
N ILE A 406 18.58 23.93 -5.78
CA ILE A 406 18.45 24.63 -4.50
C ILE A 406 19.67 24.37 -3.62
N LEU A 407 20.07 23.10 -3.47
CA LEU A 407 21.23 22.72 -2.66
C LEU A 407 22.54 23.27 -3.25
N GLU A 408 22.68 23.28 -4.57
CA GLU A 408 23.82 23.88 -5.27
C GLU A 408 23.90 25.39 -5.02
N ASP A 409 22.81 26.14 -5.25
CA ASP A 409 22.74 27.59 -5.06
C ASP A 409 22.99 27.98 -3.60
N MET A 410 22.38 27.27 -2.66
CA MET A 410 22.60 27.47 -1.22
C MET A 410 24.08 27.29 -0.87
N MET A 411 24.70 26.21 -1.35
CA MET A 411 26.12 25.97 -1.13
C MET A 411 26.98 27.07 -1.79
N ALA A 412 26.70 27.43 -3.05
CA ALA A 412 27.42 28.42 -3.83
C ALA A 412 27.44 29.81 -3.16
N MET A 413 26.30 30.26 -2.65
CA MET A 413 26.17 31.54 -1.92
C MET A 413 27.09 31.62 -0.69
N HIS A 414 27.36 30.48 -0.03
CA HIS A 414 28.21 30.45 1.15
C HIS A 414 29.69 30.21 0.87
N VAL A 415 30.06 29.68 -0.31
CA VAL A 415 31.46 29.44 -0.69
C VAL A 415 32.39 30.65 -0.43
N PRO A 416 32.02 31.91 -0.73
CA PRO A 416 32.86 33.07 -0.46
C PRO A 416 33.24 33.23 1.02
N ASN A 417 32.32 32.89 1.92
CA ASN A 417 32.48 33.06 3.37
C ASN A 417 33.26 31.92 4.02
N LEU A 418 33.47 30.81 3.31
CA LEU A 418 34.19 29.67 3.86
C LEU A 418 35.68 29.98 4.09
N PRO A 419 36.22 29.59 5.26
CA PRO A 419 37.60 29.80 5.60
C PRO A 419 38.53 29.03 4.65
N SER A 420 39.61 29.68 4.24
CA SER A 420 40.63 29.04 3.40
C SER A 420 41.73 28.43 4.27
N LYS A 421 42.33 27.33 3.79
CA LYS A 421 43.53 26.67 4.37
C LYS A 421 43.36 26.12 5.80
N ARG A 422 42.13 26.00 6.32
CA ARG A 422 41.82 25.22 7.53
C ARG A 422 40.64 24.27 7.29
N PRO A 423 40.49 23.19 8.07
CA PRO A 423 39.27 22.41 8.09
C PRO A 423 38.06 23.27 8.48
N LEU A 424 36.90 22.95 7.90
CA LEU A 424 35.61 23.53 8.24
C LEU A 424 35.18 23.03 9.63
N SER A 425 34.65 23.92 10.47
CA SER A 425 34.02 23.56 11.74
C SER A 425 32.62 22.98 11.50
N LYS A 426 31.99 22.46 12.56
CA LYS A 426 30.56 22.07 12.48
C LYS A 426 29.68 23.26 12.11
N ASP A 427 29.96 24.44 12.65
CA ASP A 427 29.21 25.67 12.35
C ASP A 427 29.37 26.09 10.88
N ASP A 428 30.56 25.89 10.29
CA ASP A 428 30.81 26.15 8.87
C ASP A 428 29.98 25.21 7.95
N THR A 429 29.50 24.06 8.45
CA THR A 429 28.77 23.03 7.67
C THR A 429 27.32 22.79 8.11
N PHE A 430 26.87 23.41 9.20
CA PHE A 430 25.62 23.06 9.91
C PHE A 430 24.35 23.22 9.05
N CYS A 431 24.34 24.15 8.10
CA CYS A 431 23.17 24.44 7.28
C CYS A 431 22.99 23.50 6.07
N TYR A 432 23.80 22.44 5.92
CA TYR A 432 23.75 21.57 4.75
C TYR A 432 23.63 20.11 5.13
N SER A 433 22.44 19.57 4.90
CA SER A 433 22.09 18.16 5.11
C SER A 433 23.09 17.22 4.46
N VAL A 434 23.68 17.57 3.31
CA VAL A 434 24.70 16.73 2.62
C VAL A 434 25.85 16.31 3.53
N PHE A 435 26.27 17.14 4.49
CA PHE A 435 27.34 16.79 5.41
C PHE A 435 26.91 15.80 6.48
N ASP A 436 25.62 15.61 6.71
CA ASP A 436 25.12 14.52 7.54
C ASP A 436 25.32 13.15 6.87
N TYR A 437 25.34 13.09 5.54
CA TYR A 437 25.59 11.86 4.76
C TYR A 437 27.08 11.59 4.52
N ILE A 438 27.97 12.36 5.13
CA ILE A 438 29.41 12.11 5.05
C ILE A 438 29.88 11.37 6.31
N PRO A 439 30.59 10.23 6.21
CA PRO A 439 31.06 9.51 7.39
C PRO A 439 31.87 10.40 8.35
N PRO A 440 31.72 10.25 9.69
CA PRO A 440 32.39 11.12 10.67
C PRO A 440 33.91 11.22 10.52
N ILE A 441 34.56 10.13 10.08
CA ILE A 441 36.01 10.09 9.84
C ILE A 441 36.45 11.03 8.70
N ILE A 442 35.56 11.31 7.76
CA ILE A 442 35.78 12.23 6.64
C ILE A 442 35.44 13.66 7.05
N LYS A 443 34.38 13.86 7.86
CA LYS A 443 33.95 15.20 8.34
C LYS A 443 35.08 16.00 9.00
N GLN A 444 35.99 15.33 9.72
CA GLN A 444 37.13 15.98 10.40
C GLN A 444 38.14 16.64 9.44
N LYS A 445 38.09 16.33 8.15
CA LYS A 445 39.09 16.76 7.14
C LYS A 445 38.45 17.48 5.95
N ILE A 446 37.25 18.04 6.13
CA ILE A 446 36.57 18.80 5.08
C ILE A 446 37.21 20.19 4.98
N PHE A 447 37.67 20.54 3.78
CA PHE A 447 38.18 21.87 3.44
C PHE A 447 37.21 22.55 2.47
N LYS A 448 37.36 23.87 2.28
CA LYS A 448 36.62 24.63 1.25
C LYS A 448 36.61 23.94 -0.13
N THR A 449 37.72 23.36 -0.58
CA THR A 449 37.79 22.63 -1.86
C THR A 449 36.98 21.34 -1.88
N PHE A 450 36.84 20.66 -0.74
CA PHE A 450 35.95 19.51 -0.61
C PHE A 450 34.49 19.93 -0.70
N PHE A 451 34.13 21.03 -0.03
CA PHE A 451 32.78 21.60 -0.06
C PHE A 451 32.38 21.98 -1.50
N VAL A 452 33.25 22.71 -2.21
CA VAL A 452 33.02 23.07 -3.62
C VAL A 452 32.93 21.82 -4.50
N GLY A 453 33.73 20.79 -4.22
CA GLY A 453 33.65 19.53 -4.95
C GLY A 453 32.31 18.81 -4.76
N ALA A 454 31.72 18.84 -3.56
CA ALA A 454 30.38 18.31 -3.30
C ALA A 454 29.28 19.17 -3.98
N GLN A 455 29.36 20.50 -3.88
CA GLN A 455 28.50 21.43 -4.63
C GLN A 455 28.54 21.14 -6.14
N THR A 456 29.73 20.91 -6.71
CA THR A 456 29.90 20.59 -8.14
C THR A 456 29.15 19.32 -8.53
N VAL A 457 29.01 18.35 -7.62
CA VAL A 457 28.23 17.13 -7.86
C VAL A 457 26.73 17.47 -7.93
N PHE A 458 26.21 18.38 -7.10
CA PHE A 458 24.83 18.85 -7.23
C PHE A 458 24.59 19.57 -8.56
N ASP A 459 25.48 20.48 -8.99
CA ASP A 459 25.38 21.15 -10.31
C ASP A 459 25.38 20.11 -11.46
N ALA A 460 26.26 19.11 -11.38
CA ALA A 460 26.31 18.03 -12.35
C ALA A 460 24.98 17.23 -12.41
N ILE A 461 24.40 16.92 -11.26
CA ILE A 461 23.11 16.21 -11.17
C ILE A 461 21.99 17.07 -11.78
N TYR A 462 21.89 18.34 -11.37
CA TYR A 462 20.91 19.29 -11.89
C TYR A 462 20.95 19.36 -13.43
N ARG A 463 22.14 19.61 -14.00
CA ARG A 463 22.29 19.70 -15.46
C ARG A 463 21.93 18.41 -16.18
N LEU A 464 22.28 17.25 -15.62
CA LEU A 464 21.91 15.96 -16.21
C LEU A 464 20.39 15.74 -16.16
N LEU A 465 19.75 16.13 -15.05
CA LEU A 465 18.30 16.04 -14.87
C LEU A 465 17.52 17.07 -15.71
N GLU A 466 18.09 18.21 -16.08
CA GLU A 466 17.48 19.13 -17.05
C GLU A 466 17.70 18.70 -18.50
N ILE A 467 18.95 18.43 -18.88
CA ILE A 467 19.38 18.29 -20.28
C ILE A 467 18.95 16.93 -20.87
N SER A 468 18.89 15.87 -20.05
CA SER A 468 18.67 14.51 -20.55
C SER A 468 17.22 14.25 -20.95
N LYS A 469 16.76 14.76 -22.10
CA LYS A 469 15.48 14.31 -22.68
C LYS A 469 15.54 12.85 -23.17
N ASP A 470 16.73 12.30 -23.34
CA ASP A 470 16.98 10.91 -23.72
C ASP A 470 17.15 9.98 -22.51
N ASP A 471 17.07 8.67 -22.77
CA ASP A 471 17.30 7.53 -21.86
C ASP A 471 18.73 7.50 -21.25
N THR A 472 19.46 8.63 -21.20
CA THR A 472 20.80 8.69 -20.58
C THR A 472 20.65 8.39 -19.09
N LEU A 473 21.16 7.22 -18.71
CA LEU A 473 21.05 6.71 -17.35
C LEU A 473 21.80 7.64 -16.41
N LEU A 474 21.08 8.35 -15.54
CA LEU A 474 21.69 9.05 -14.41
C LEU A 474 22.35 8.01 -13.49
N ASN A 475 23.67 7.95 -13.52
CA ASN A 475 24.47 7.05 -12.70
C ASN A 475 25.78 7.73 -12.26
N THR A 476 26.50 7.12 -11.34
CA THR A 476 27.73 7.70 -10.76
C THR A 476 28.80 8.01 -11.81
N LYS A 477 28.89 7.23 -12.90
CA LYS A 477 29.84 7.48 -13.99
C LYS A 477 29.47 8.74 -14.77
N THR A 478 28.21 8.88 -15.21
CA THR A 478 27.78 10.07 -15.99
C THR A 478 27.86 11.33 -15.14
N ILE A 479 27.55 11.23 -13.85
CA ILE A 479 27.69 12.34 -12.89
C ILE A 479 29.17 12.71 -12.73
N ALA A 480 30.08 11.74 -12.60
CA ALA A 480 31.50 12.02 -12.50
C ALA A 480 32.06 12.73 -13.75
N GLU A 481 31.63 12.30 -14.94
CA GLU A 481 32.02 12.89 -16.23
C GLU A 481 31.50 14.34 -16.37
N ALA A 482 30.28 14.61 -15.91
CA ALA A 482 29.74 15.97 -15.87
C ALA A 482 30.48 16.83 -14.82
N ALA A 483 30.66 16.32 -13.60
CA ALA A 483 31.29 17.04 -12.50
C ALA A 483 32.76 17.41 -12.77
N ILE A 484 33.54 16.51 -13.39
CA ILE A 484 34.93 16.82 -13.76
C ILE A 484 35.03 17.89 -14.87
N THR A 485 34.00 17.98 -15.73
CA THR A 485 33.92 19.00 -16.78
C THR A 485 33.57 20.36 -16.18
N LEU A 486 32.73 20.39 -15.13
CA LEU A 486 32.36 21.62 -14.42
C LEU A 486 33.51 22.16 -13.55
N ASP A 487 34.16 21.30 -12.75
CA ASP A 487 35.33 21.68 -11.95
C ASP A 487 36.38 20.56 -11.91
N SER A 488 37.38 20.69 -12.79
CA SER A 488 38.52 19.77 -12.91
C SER A 488 39.49 19.77 -11.71
N LYS A 489 39.27 20.61 -10.69
CA LYS A 489 40.11 20.69 -9.48
C LYS A 489 39.36 20.26 -8.23
N ALA A 490 38.19 20.84 -7.97
CA ALA A 490 37.44 20.60 -6.73
C ALA A 490 36.82 19.20 -6.69
N PHE A 491 36.23 18.73 -7.79
CA PHE A 491 35.62 17.40 -7.84
C PHE A 491 36.65 16.26 -7.65
N PRO A 492 37.81 16.25 -8.35
CA PRO A 492 38.85 15.26 -8.06
C PRO A 492 39.38 15.33 -6.61
N TYR A 493 39.45 16.53 -6.03
CA TYR A 493 39.83 16.68 -4.62
C TYR A 493 38.80 16.06 -3.67
N PHE A 494 37.51 16.27 -3.93
CA PHE A 494 36.41 15.66 -3.17
C PHE A 494 36.54 14.14 -3.13
N LEU A 495 36.71 13.49 -4.29
CA LEU A 495 36.92 12.05 -4.37
C LEU A 495 38.21 11.60 -3.66
N ALA A 496 39.32 12.30 -3.87
CA ALA A 496 40.62 11.96 -3.28
C ALA A 496 40.64 12.07 -1.74
N LYS A 497 39.70 12.81 -1.15
CA LYS A 497 39.53 12.94 0.31
C LYS A 497 38.44 12.03 0.87
N GLY A 498 37.97 11.06 0.09
CA GLY A 498 37.01 10.05 0.51
C GLY A 498 35.55 10.44 0.28
N GLY A 499 35.30 11.61 -0.34
CA GLY A 499 33.98 11.96 -0.84
C GLY A 499 33.50 10.94 -1.88
N LYS A 500 32.19 10.74 -1.93
CA LYS A 500 31.52 9.84 -2.87
C LYS A 500 30.33 10.53 -3.48
N ILE A 501 30.07 10.29 -4.77
CA ILE A 501 28.87 10.80 -5.45
C ILE A 501 27.62 10.24 -4.76
N GLU A 502 27.72 9.00 -4.27
CA GLU A 502 26.69 8.32 -3.52
C GLU A 502 26.26 9.08 -2.26
N TYR A 503 27.17 9.74 -1.53
CA TYR A 503 26.77 10.56 -0.37
C TYR A 503 25.90 11.77 -0.77
N VAL A 504 26.19 12.36 -1.93
CA VAL A 504 25.44 13.50 -2.48
C VAL A 504 24.07 13.03 -3.00
N LEU A 505 24.03 11.88 -3.69
CA LEU A 505 22.77 11.27 -4.14
C LEU A 505 21.89 10.84 -2.97
N ASP A 506 22.47 10.27 -1.92
CA ASP A 506 21.75 9.86 -0.71
C ASP A 506 21.10 11.07 -0.04
N ALA A 507 21.86 12.15 0.17
CA ALA A 507 21.37 13.40 0.70
C ALA A 507 20.25 14.01 -0.16
N LEU A 508 20.46 14.07 -1.47
CA LEU A 508 19.47 14.64 -2.42
C LEU A 508 18.14 13.90 -2.33
N VAL A 509 18.19 12.57 -2.36
CA VAL A 509 16.99 11.73 -2.35
C VAL A 509 16.27 11.79 -1.01
N ASP A 510 17.02 11.80 0.09
CA ASP A 510 16.44 11.85 1.43
C ASP A 510 15.80 13.21 1.72
N VAL A 511 16.47 14.32 1.39
CA VAL A 511 15.87 15.67 1.52
C VAL A 511 14.62 15.80 0.64
N SER A 512 14.67 15.32 -0.60
CA SER A 512 13.50 15.32 -1.50
C SER A 512 12.33 14.50 -0.94
N LYS A 513 12.62 13.43 -0.20
CA LYS A 513 11.64 12.59 0.49
C LYS A 513 11.08 13.29 1.73
N GLU A 514 11.95 13.87 2.55
CA GLU A 514 11.56 14.64 3.74
C GLU A 514 10.64 15.81 3.38
N GLN A 515 10.89 16.51 2.28
CA GLN A 515 10.02 17.59 1.84
C GLN A 515 8.71 17.12 1.17
N SER A 516 8.57 15.82 0.90
CA SER A 516 7.39 15.26 0.24
C SER A 516 6.22 15.04 1.21
N VAL A 517 5.06 14.65 0.67
CA VAL A 517 3.93 14.10 1.47
C VAL A 517 4.30 12.90 2.35
N LEU A 518 5.48 12.28 2.15
CA LEU A 518 6.02 11.25 3.06
C LEU A 518 6.80 11.82 4.25
N GLY A 519 7.05 13.13 4.30
CA GLY A 519 7.71 13.82 5.41
C GLY A 519 6.90 15.04 5.84
N ASP A 520 7.48 16.23 5.73
CA ASP A 520 6.87 17.49 6.17
C ASP A 520 5.96 18.17 5.12
N GLY A 521 5.96 17.69 3.87
CA GLY A 521 5.11 18.21 2.80
C GLY A 521 5.48 19.60 2.27
N THR A 522 6.61 20.18 2.70
CA THR A 522 7.01 21.55 2.33
C THR A 522 7.17 21.75 0.81
N TRP A 523 7.58 20.71 0.08
CA TRP A 523 7.60 20.73 -1.38
C TRP A 523 6.18 20.85 -1.93
N ASP A 524 5.28 19.97 -1.49
CA ASP A 524 3.94 19.85 -2.05
C ASP A 524 3.09 21.09 -1.75
N GLU A 525 3.28 21.74 -0.60
CA GLU A 525 2.72 23.07 -0.29
C GLU A 525 3.16 24.17 -1.26
N GLY A 526 4.40 24.12 -1.75
CA GLY A 526 4.98 25.15 -2.60
C GLY A 526 4.73 24.94 -4.10
N TYR A 527 4.61 23.69 -4.53
CA TYR A 527 4.63 23.31 -5.95
C TYR A 527 3.37 22.58 -6.44
N ASP A 528 2.65 21.84 -5.59
CA ASP A 528 1.45 21.12 -6.03
C ASP A 528 0.19 21.98 -5.83
N LEU A 529 -0.36 22.47 -6.94
CA LEU A 529 -1.52 23.36 -6.93
C LEU A 529 -2.80 22.67 -6.38
N GLU A 530 -2.86 21.34 -6.40
CA GLU A 530 -3.97 20.59 -5.81
C GLU A 530 -3.87 20.52 -4.27
N TYR A 531 -2.65 20.62 -3.73
CA TYR A 531 -2.42 20.53 -2.29
C TYR A 531 -2.76 21.83 -1.56
N CYS A 532 -2.55 22.99 -2.19
CA CYS A 532 -2.82 24.30 -1.61
C CYS A 532 -3.44 25.28 -2.64
N PRO A 533 -4.76 25.24 -2.88
CA PRO A 533 -5.43 26.04 -3.92
C PRO A 533 -5.51 27.57 -3.64
N GLY A 534 -4.83 28.09 -2.61
CA GLY A 534 -4.99 29.49 -2.14
C GLY A 534 -3.72 30.34 -2.06
N GLU A 535 -2.52 29.75 -2.04
CA GLU A 535 -1.25 30.47 -1.86
C GLU A 535 -0.16 29.89 -2.77
N ILE A 536 -0.07 30.38 -4.01
CA ILE A 536 0.97 29.93 -4.94
C ILE A 536 2.31 30.59 -4.52
N LYS A 537 3.13 29.87 -3.74
CA LYS A 537 4.45 30.38 -3.33
C LYS A 537 5.44 30.43 -4.51
N ASN A 538 5.34 29.49 -5.47
CA ASN A 538 6.32 29.32 -6.56
C ASN A 538 5.76 29.52 -7.98
N GLY A 539 4.75 30.38 -8.14
CA GLY A 539 4.20 30.88 -9.42
C GLY A 539 4.28 29.95 -10.63
N GLU A 540 5.25 30.21 -11.51
CA GLU A 540 5.45 29.50 -12.78
C GLU A 540 5.93 28.05 -12.59
N SER A 541 6.81 27.79 -11.63
CA SER A 541 7.33 26.43 -11.35
C SER A 541 6.26 25.51 -10.76
N ALA A 542 5.33 26.06 -9.97
CA ALA A 542 4.18 25.29 -9.47
C ALA A 542 3.23 24.87 -10.61
N VAL A 543 3.02 25.75 -11.59
CA VAL A 543 2.23 25.45 -12.79
C VAL A 543 2.91 24.38 -13.65
N GLU A 544 4.22 24.50 -13.85
CA GLU A 544 5.01 23.51 -14.59
C GLU A 544 4.96 22.13 -13.94
N PHE A 545 5.24 22.04 -12.64
CA PHE A 545 5.19 20.79 -11.88
C PHE A 545 3.80 20.15 -11.93
N SER A 546 2.75 20.96 -11.72
CA SER A 546 1.37 20.48 -11.73
C SER A 546 0.93 19.95 -13.11
N ALA A 547 1.48 20.51 -14.20
CA ALA A 547 1.22 20.05 -15.57
C ALA A 547 1.89 18.72 -15.91
N LEU A 548 2.87 18.26 -15.13
CA LEU A 548 3.53 16.96 -15.35
C LEU A 548 2.58 15.80 -15.02
N PRO A 549 2.61 14.71 -15.81
CA PRO A 549 1.71 13.59 -15.61
C PRO A 549 2.01 12.86 -14.29
N LYS A 550 0.98 12.61 -13.49
CA LYS A 550 1.06 11.81 -12.28
C LYS A 550 1.44 10.36 -12.60
N CYS A 551 2.23 9.75 -11.73
CA CYS A 551 2.70 8.39 -11.89
C CYS A 551 2.76 7.67 -10.55
N ALA A 552 2.55 6.35 -10.56
CA ALA A 552 2.78 5.48 -9.40
C ALA A 552 4.23 5.50 -8.88
N ASN A 553 5.16 6.13 -9.62
CA ASN A 553 6.58 6.25 -9.26
C ASN A 553 6.93 7.64 -8.69
N ASP A 554 5.95 8.53 -8.52
CA ASP A 554 6.17 9.91 -8.05
C ASP A 554 6.72 9.99 -6.63
N LEU A 555 6.56 8.92 -5.84
CA LEU A 555 7.01 8.84 -4.45
C LEU A 555 7.83 7.57 -4.18
N GLU A 556 8.37 6.92 -5.22
CA GLU A 556 9.16 5.68 -5.09
C GLU A 556 10.64 5.96 -4.83
N PHE A 557 10.94 6.68 -3.73
CA PHE A 557 12.31 7.07 -3.37
C PHE A 557 13.24 5.86 -3.17
N GLU A 558 12.78 4.75 -2.61
CA GLU A 558 13.59 3.53 -2.47
C GLU A 558 13.99 2.92 -3.81
N LEU A 559 13.10 2.98 -4.80
CA LEU A 559 13.43 2.54 -6.16
C LEU A 559 14.54 3.41 -6.75
N ILE A 560 14.49 4.73 -6.53
CA ILE A 560 15.51 5.69 -6.99
C ILE A 560 16.86 5.41 -6.33
N ARG A 561 16.87 5.22 -4.99
CA ARG A 561 18.07 4.87 -4.23
C ARG A 561 18.75 3.63 -4.82
N ASN A 562 17.97 2.57 -5.05
CA ASN A 562 18.46 1.34 -5.67
C ASN A 562 19.03 1.58 -7.08
N LYS A 563 18.39 2.44 -7.88
CA LYS A 563 18.85 2.78 -9.24
C LYS A 563 20.12 3.63 -9.27
N PHE A 564 20.35 4.43 -8.23
CA PHE A 564 21.60 5.16 -8.02
C PHE A 564 22.73 4.31 -7.43
N GLY A 565 22.49 3.03 -7.14
CA GLY A 565 23.50 2.13 -6.57
C GLY A 565 23.64 2.27 -5.05
N LEU A 566 22.69 2.93 -4.39
CA LEU A 566 22.62 3.03 -2.94
C LEU A 566 22.05 1.73 -2.37
N ALA A 567 22.90 0.70 -2.28
CA ALA A 567 22.51 -0.63 -1.84
C ALA A 567 21.94 -0.61 -0.41
N SER A 568 20.81 -1.29 -0.19
CA SER A 568 20.07 -1.33 1.09
C SER A 568 20.86 -1.97 2.24
N ASN A 569 21.87 -2.78 1.94
CA ASN A 569 22.75 -3.40 2.95
C ASN A 569 23.92 -2.50 3.38
N VAL A 570 24.04 -1.29 2.82
CA VAL A 570 25.06 -0.32 3.17
C VAL A 570 24.39 0.86 3.87
N ARG A 571 24.93 1.26 5.02
CA ARG A 571 24.53 2.50 5.69
C ARG A 571 25.18 3.69 4.99
N TRP A 572 24.40 4.43 4.20
CA TRP A 572 24.87 5.59 3.42
C TRP A 572 24.79 6.93 4.18
N GLY A 573 23.87 7.04 5.14
CA GLY A 573 23.65 8.23 5.96
C GLY A 573 22.17 8.29 6.42
N PRO A 574 21.75 9.36 7.10
CA PRO A 574 22.61 10.32 7.77
C PRO A 574 23.46 9.66 8.89
N TYR A 575 24.64 10.22 9.13
CA TYR A 575 25.59 9.88 10.19
C TYR A 575 25.59 10.98 11.24
N TYR A 576 24.76 10.77 12.29
CA TYR A 576 24.71 11.62 13.47
C TYR A 576 25.82 11.32 14.47
#